data_AF-A0A1B6KP17-F1
#
_entry.id   AF-A0A1B6KP17-F1
#
_cell.length_a   1.000
_cell.length_b   1.000
_cell.length_c   1.000
_cell.angle_alpha   90.00
_cell.angle_beta   90.00
_cell.angle_gamma   90.00
#
_symmetry.space_group_name_H-M   'P 1'
#
loop_
_entity.id
_entity.type
_entity.pdbx_description
1 polymer ?
#
loop_
_entity_poly.entity_id
_entity_poly.type
_entity_poly.pdbx_seq_one_letter_code
_entity_poly.pdbx_strand_id
1 'polypeptide(L)'
;CERILMGLEQVMELSVAEPFIAPVDLNRYPSYASVVEYPIDLSTIKARFDNRFYRRITAAQFDIRYLATNTEKFNEAHSYIVKQARIVTDLCLKIVKETCTVDVSTLYRQLLENYRSSESEDQNQPGPSTSRHRLKAAAARSMRASRREASRQMGPFDWKRECRELLEMLWACRDSEPFREPLDRLEHPEYYRIVDTPMDLGTMREELRGDNYETPEDFCDDLRRIFTNAKNYTTEKKSRMYTMALRLSALAEQNMKRILNTWNNLNK
;
A
#
# COMPACT_ATOMS: atom_id res chain seq x y z
N CYS A 1 8.00 -11.57 21.73
CA CYS A 1 9.06 -10.59 21.40
C CYS A 1 10.35 -11.28 20.97
N GLU A 2 10.88 -12.27 21.71
CA GLU A 2 12.15 -12.94 21.39
C GLU A 2 12.25 -13.45 19.95
N ARG A 3 11.22 -14.14 19.43
CA ARG A 3 11.17 -14.56 18.01
C ARG A 3 11.36 -13.41 17.02
N ILE A 4 10.66 -12.30 17.24
CA ILE A 4 10.74 -11.11 16.38
C ILE A 4 12.13 -10.51 16.49
N LEU A 5 12.69 -10.45 17.71
CA LEU A 5 14.01 -9.93 17.97
C LEU A 5 15.09 -10.71 17.21
N MET A 6 15.06 -12.04 17.27
CA MET A 6 15.98 -12.91 16.53
C MET A 6 15.85 -12.71 15.02
N GLY A 7 14.62 -12.56 14.51
CA GLY A 7 14.40 -12.26 13.10
C GLY A 7 14.98 -10.91 12.70
N LEU A 8 14.81 -9.86 13.52
CA LEU A 8 15.40 -8.55 13.26
C LEU A 8 16.93 -8.58 13.30
N GLU A 9 17.54 -9.34 14.22
CA GLU A 9 18.99 -9.53 14.28
C GLU A 9 19.51 -10.16 12.98
N GLN A 10 18.85 -11.20 12.48
CA GLN A 10 19.19 -11.82 11.20
C GLN A 10 19.02 -10.85 10.01
N VAL A 11 18.03 -9.96 10.04
CA VAL A 11 17.87 -8.92 9.00
C VAL A 11 19.03 -7.93 9.06
N MET A 12 19.45 -7.51 10.25
CA MET A 12 20.55 -6.56 10.44
C MET A 12 21.91 -7.12 10.00
N GLU A 13 22.05 -8.45 9.90
CA GLU A 13 23.25 -9.10 9.35
C GLU A 13 23.30 -9.09 7.81
N LEU A 14 22.18 -8.78 7.12
CA LEU A 14 22.16 -8.71 5.68
C LEU A 14 22.85 -7.43 5.18
N SER A 15 23.68 -7.54 4.16
CA SER A 15 24.34 -6.38 3.53
C SER A 15 23.37 -5.34 2.97
N VAL A 16 22.17 -5.77 2.58
CA VAL A 16 21.08 -4.88 2.12
C VAL A 16 20.55 -3.97 3.23
N ALA A 17 20.71 -4.37 4.50
CA ALA A 17 20.21 -3.65 5.65
C ALA A 17 21.17 -2.57 6.17
N GLU A 18 22.46 -2.62 5.78
CA GLU A 18 23.54 -1.75 6.29
C GLU A 18 23.14 -0.26 6.38
N PRO A 19 22.54 0.38 5.36
CA PRO A 19 22.20 1.80 5.42
C PRO A 19 21.09 2.16 6.42
N PHE A 20 20.35 1.15 6.90
CA PHE A 20 19.18 1.30 7.76
C PHE A 20 19.43 0.81 9.20
N ILE A 21 20.63 0.32 9.49
CA ILE A 21 20.98 -0.23 10.82
C ILE A 21 21.00 0.87 11.88
N ALA A 22 21.60 2.01 11.57
CA ALA A 22 21.82 3.11 12.51
C ALA A 22 21.13 4.40 12.05
N PRO A 23 20.89 5.36 12.95
CA PRO A 23 20.33 6.66 12.58
C PRO A 23 21.17 7.37 11.51
N VAL A 24 20.51 8.09 10.61
CA VAL A 24 21.19 8.91 9.60
C VAL A 24 22.02 10.00 10.27
N ASP A 25 23.31 10.05 9.96
CA ASP A 25 24.22 11.06 10.50
C ASP A 25 23.89 12.46 9.95
N LEU A 26 23.34 13.32 10.81
CA LEU A 26 22.96 14.68 10.47
C LEU A 26 24.16 15.59 10.16
N ASN A 27 25.38 15.25 10.60
CA ASN A 27 26.56 16.01 10.18
C ASN A 27 26.87 15.77 8.70
N ARG A 28 26.59 14.54 8.23
CA ARG A 28 26.79 14.14 6.83
C ARG A 28 25.61 14.51 5.94
N TYR A 29 24.39 14.46 6.47
CA TYR A 29 23.15 14.81 5.78
C TYR A 29 22.34 15.84 6.57
N PRO A 30 22.78 17.11 6.66
CA PRO A 30 22.10 18.12 7.48
C PRO A 30 20.65 18.42 7.06
N SER A 31 20.36 18.29 5.76
CA SER A 31 18.99 18.49 5.22
C SER A 31 18.03 17.37 5.60
N TYR A 32 18.52 16.22 6.07
CA TYR A 32 17.66 15.08 6.42
C TYR A 32 16.63 15.44 7.49
N ALA A 33 17.04 16.18 8.54
CA ALA A 33 16.16 16.61 9.61
C ALA A 33 15.07 17.61 9.16
N SER A 34 15.25 18.28 8.02
CA SER A 34 14.25 19.19 7.46
C SER A 34 13.22 18.50 6.56
N VAL A 35 13.56 17.31 6.05
CA VAL A 35 12.72 16.54 5.12
C VAL A 35 12.00 15.41 5.86
N VAL A 36 12.70 14.74 6.75
CA VAL A 36 12.22 13.56 7.47
C VAL A 36 11.83 13.96 8.90
N GLU A 37 10.52 14.05 9.13
CA GLU A 37 9.93 14.49 10.40
C GLU A 37 10.00 13.41 11.49
N TYR A 38 10.02 12.14 11.10
CA TYR A 38 10.06 11.01 12.04
C TYR A 38 11.23 10.06 11.71
N PRO A 39 12.47 10.41 12.08
CA PRO A 39 13.64 9.54 11.86
C PRO A 39 13.51 8.22 12.63
N ILE A 40 13.78 7.12 11.96
CA ILE A 40 13.76 5.77 12.53
C ILE A 40 14.79 4.89 11.81
N ASP A 41 15.31 3.90 12.52
CA ASP A 41 16.32 2.95 12.05
C ASP A 41 16.15 1.59 12.77
N LEU A 42 16.79 0.54 12.25
CA LEU A 42 16.65 -0.82 12.77
C LEU A 42 17.20 -0.95 14.20
N SER A 43 18.27 -0.24 14.58
CA SER A 43 18.79 -0.27 15.95
C SER A 43 17.78 0.33 16.94
N THR A 44 17.11 1.42 16.56
CA THR A 44 16.03 2.02 17.36
C THR A 44 14.84 1.08 17.50
N ILE A 45 14.40 0.44 16.40
CA ILE A 45 13.29 -0.52 16.42
C ILE A 45 13.64 -1.74 17.28
N LYS A 46 14.84 -2.30 17.13
CA LYS A 46 15.34 -3.41 17.95
C LYS A 46 15.35 -3.03 19.43
N ALA A 47 15.91 -1.87 19.78
CA ALA A 47 15.94 -1.37 21.15
C ALA A 47 14.53 -1.22 21.73
N ARG A 48 13.54 -0.77 20.93
CA ARG A 48 12.13 -0.69 21.36
C ARG A 48 11.52 -2.07 21.61
N PHE A 49 11.87 -3.10 20.83
CA PHE A 49 11.48 -4.48 21.11
C PHE A 49 12.14 -5.05 22.36
N ASP A 50 13.45 -4.86 22.53
CA ASP A 50 14.22 -5.29 23.71
C ASP A 50 13.61 -4.71 25.00
N ASN A 51 13.25 -3.42 24.98
CA ASN A 51 12.67 -2.72 26.12
C ASN A 51 11.14 -2.87 26.24
N ARG A 52 10.50 -3.73 25.43
CA ARG A 52 9.03 -3.95 25.43
C ARG A 52 8.22 -2.64 25.27
N PHE A 53 8.77 -1.67 24.55
CA PHE A 53 8.16 -0.36 24.31
C PHE A 53 6.83 -0.48 23.54
N TYR A 54 6.78 -1.41 22.59
CA TYR A 54 5.59 -1.64 21.78
C TYR A 54 4.50 -2.36 22.57
N ARG A 55 3.44 -1.61 22.91
CA ARG A 55 2.20 -2.18 23.50
C ARG A 55 1.39 -3.00 22.50
N ARG A 56 1.50 -2.67 21.21
CA ARG A 56 0.75 -3.29 20.10
C ARG A 56 1.69 -3.55 18.93
N ILE A 57 1.48 -4.65 18.23
CA ILE A 57 2.24 -5.00 17.01
C ILE A 57 2.11 -3.91 15.94
N THR A 58 0.94 -3.28 15.83
CA THR A 58 0.70 -2.18 14.89
C THR A 58 1.62 -0.98 15.11
N ALA A 59 2.05 -0.71 16.34
CA ALA A 59 3.02 0.36 16.63
C ALA A 59 4.42 0.01 16.12
N ALA A 60 4.82 -1.26 16.18
CA ALA A 60 6.08 -1.71 15.59
C ALA A 60 6.02 -1.70 14.06
N GLN A 61 4.88 -2.12 13.48
CA GLN A 61 4.68 -2.05 12.03
C GLN A 61 4.76 -0.62 11.51
N PHE A 62 4.23 0.36 12.24
CA PHE A 62 4.34 1.78 11.90
C PHE A 62 5.81 2.22 11.81
N ASP A 63 6.61 1.96 12.85
CA ASP A 63 8.04 2.30 12.84
C ASP A 63 8.79 1.61 11.69
N ILE A 64 8.50 0.33 11.44
CA ILE A 64 9.13 -0.44 10.37
C ILE A 64 8.81 0.15 8.99
N ARG A 65 7.55 0.55 8.73
CA ARG A 65 7.15 1.17 7.45
C ARG A 65 7.90 2.47 7.19
N TYR A 66 8.17 3.25 8.23
CA TYR A 66 8.89 4.50 8.12
C TYR A 66 10.35 4.34 7.66
N LEU A 67 10.94 3.14 7.70
CA LEU A 67 12.24 2.88 7.05
C LEU A 67 12.18 3.14 5.54
N ALA A 68 11.18 2.58 4.84
CA ALA A 68 10.96 2.83 3.42
C ALA A 68 10.42 4.24 3.17
N THR A 69 9.40 4.68 3.92
CA THR A 69 8.78 6.01 3.72
C THR A 69 9.79 7.14 3.85
N ASN A 70 10.65 7.13 4.87
CA ASN A 70 11.69 8.15 5.04
C ASN A 70 12.75 8.08 3.94
N THR A 71 13.10 6.86 3.51
CA THR A 71 14.06 6.68 2.43
C THR A 71 13.50 7.25 1.12
N GLU A 72 12.24 7.01 0.80
CA GLU A 72 11.56 7.56 -0.38
C GLU A 72 11.34 9.08 -0.31
N LYS A 73 11.08 9.60 0.89
CA LYS A 73 10.89 11.05 1.09
C LYS A 73 12.20 11.83 0.87
N PHE A 74 13.33 11.24 1.21
CA PHE A 74 14.65 11.90 1.11
C PHE A 74 15.41 11.58 -0.19
N ASN A 75 15.23 10.38 -0.75
CA ASN A 75 15.99 9.90 -1.91
C ASN A 75 15.11 9.77 -3.17
N GLU A 76 15.74 9.65 -4.34
CA GLU A 76 15.01 9.43 -5.59
C GLU A 76 14.30 8.07 -5.61
N ALA A 77 13.03 8.06 -6.03
CA ALA A 77 12.14 6.89 -5.97
C ALA A 77 12.66 5.63 -6.71
N HIS A 78 13.57 5.79 -7.66
CA HIS A 78 14.15 4.70 -8.46
C HIS A 78 15.58 4.34 -8.04
N SER A 79 16.11 5.02 -7.02
CA SER A 79 17.46 4.79 -6.51
C SER A 79 17.60 3.40 -5.90
N TYR A 80 18.82 2.89 -5.90
CA TYR A 80 19.13 1.58 -5.33
C TYR A 80 18.77 1.50 -3.84
N ILE A 81 19.07 2.56 -3.07
CA ILE A 81 18.77 2.61 -1.63
C ILE A 81 17.26 2.56 -1.34
N VAL A 82 16.41 3.18 -2.16
CA VAL A 82 14.95 3.07 -2.02
C VAL A 82 14.48 1.64 -2.24
N LYS A 83 15.02 0.93 -3.25
CA LYS A 83 14.70 -0.48 -3.48
C LYS A 83 15.13 -1.35 -2.29
N GLN A 84 16.32 -1.12 -1.76
CA GLN A 84 16.81 -1.83 -0.57
C GLN A 84 15.91 -1.56 0.64
N ALA A 85 15.49 -0.31 0.86
CA ALA A 85 14.61 0.07 1.97
C ALA A 85 13.27 -0.66 1.92
N ARG A 86 12.68 -0.77 0.71
CA ARG A 86 11.45 -1.54 0.50
C ARG A 86 11.62 -3.02 0.86
N ILE A 87 12.69 -3.65 0.39
CA ILE A 87 12.97 -5.07 0.67
C ILE A 87 13.17 -5.30 2.18
N VAL A 88 13.97 -4.45 2.84
CA VAL A 88 14.21 -4.54 4.30
C VAL A 88 12.92 -4.33 5.09
N THR A 89 12.10 -3.37 4.68
CA THR A 89 10.80 -3.08 5.29
C THR A 89 9.85 -4.28 5.17
N ASP A 90 9.68 -4.82 3.95
CA ASP A 90 8.83 -5.98 3.70
C ASP A 90 9.30 -7.21 4.49
N LEU A 91 10.61 -7.43 4.58
CA LEU A 91 11.20 -8.52 5.34
C LEU A 91 10.90 -8.40 6.84
N CYS A 92 11.08 -7.21 7.42
CA CYS A 92 10.76 -6.94 8.82
C CYS A 92 9.26 -7.09 9.11
N LEU A 93 8.39 -6.58 8.24
CA LEU A 93 6.94 -6.69 8.40
C LEU A 93 6.47 -8.14 8.40
N LYS A 94 7.00 -8.98 7.51
CA LYS A 94 6.69 -10.42 7.47
C LYS A 94 7.15 -11.13 8.74
N ILE A 95 8.36 -10.85 9.23
CA ILE A 95 8.86 -11.40 10.51
C ILE A 95 7.92 -11.04 11.66
N VAL A 96 7.41 -9.81 11.69
CA VAL A 96 6.50 -9.34 12.74
C VAL A 96 5.11 -9.97 12.62
N LYS A 97 4.60 -10.16 11.39
CA LYS A 97 3.25 -10.71 11.11
C LYS A 97 3.16 -12.23 11.33
N GLU A 98 4.20 -12.98 10.97
CA GLU A 98 4.17 -14.43 11.06
C GLU A 98 4.22 -14.93 12.51
N THR A 99 3.51 -16.01 12.81
CA THR A 99 3.47 -16.61 14.15
C THR A 99 4.56 -17.69 14.34
N CYS A 100 5.13 -18.19 13.24
CA CYS A 100 6.20 -19.18 13.23
C CYS A 100 7.59 -18.55 13.06
N THR A 101 8.63 -19.35 13.28
CA THR A 101 10.02 -18.98 12.98
C THR A 101 10.22 -18.92 11.47
N VAL A 102 10.75 -17.80 10.99
CA VAL A 102 10.90 -17.51 9.56
C VAL A 102 12.36 -17.71 9.17
N ASP A 103 12.63 -18.38 8.05
CA ASP A 103 13.96 -18.37 7.44
C ASP A 103 14.15 -17.05 6.66
N VAL A 104 14.83 -16.10 7.31
CA VAL A 104 15.11 -14.76 6.77
C VAL A 104 15.85 -14.81 5.43
N SER A 105 16.75 -15.77 5.24
CA SER A 105 17.52 -15.91 3.99
C SER A 105 16.65 -16.37 2.82
N THR A 106 15.73 -17.30 3.07
CA THR A 106 14.77 -17.75 2.06
C THR A 106 13.76 -16.65 1.73
N LEU A 107 13.28 -15.95 2.76
CA LEU A 107 12.33 -14.86 2.57
C LEU A 107 12.93 -13.66 1.81
N TYR A 108 14.18 -13.33 2.11
CA TYR A 108 14.93 -12.29 1.40
C TYR A 108 15.10 -12.63 -0.09
N ARG A 109 15.48 -13.87 -0.42
CA ARG A 109 15.62 -14.31 -1.82
C ARG A 109 14.31 -14.23 -2.60
N GLN A 110 13.20 -14.67 -2.00
CA GLN A 110 11.87 -14.57 -2.61
C GLN A 110 11.46 -13.11 -2.89
N LEU A 111 11.72 -12.21 -1.94
CA LEU A 111 11.48 -10.78 -2.14
C LEU A 111 12.34 -10.23 -3.28
N LEU A 112 13.63 -10.56 -3.31
CA LEU A 112 14.53 -10.09 -4.35
C LEU A 112 14.11 -10.52 -5.76
N GLU A 113 13.62 -11.76 -5.92
CA GLU A 113 13.08 -12.26 -7.20
C GLU A 113 11.82 -11.48 -7.63
N ASN A 114 10.89 -11.24 -6.71
CA ASN A 114 9.67 -10.49 -6.99
C ASN A 114 9.97 -9.06 -7.45
N TYR A 115 10.94 -8.39 -6.82
CA TYR A 115 11.36 -7.04 -7.22
C TYR A 115 12.08 -7.04 -8.59
N ARG A 116 12.85 -8.10 -8.93
CA ARG A 116 13.51 -8.23 -10.25
C ARG A 116 12.51 -8.47 -11.38
N SER A 117 11.49 -9.29 -11.16
CA SER A 117 10.45 -9.58 -12.16
C SER A 117 9.54 -8.39 -12.47
N SER A 118 9.46 -7.39 -11.58
CA SER A 118 8.63 -6.20 -11.77
C SER A 118 9.24 -5.14 -12.71
N GLU A 119 10.48 -5.29 -13.18
CA GLU A 119 11.20 -4.27 -13.96
C GLU A 119 11.15 -4.47 -15.50
N SER A 120 10.53 -5.54 -16.00
CA SER A 120 10.65 -5.95 -17.42
C SER A 120 9.47 -5.61 -18.36
N GLU A 121 8.46 -4.85 -17.94
CA GLU A 121 7.26 -4.57 -18.78
C GLU A 121 7.02 -3.09 -19.14
N ASP A 122 8.00 -2.39 -19.73
CA ASP A 122 7.70 -1.07 -20.31
C ASP A 122 8.55 -0.75 -21.55
N GLN A 123 8.04 -1.10 -22.76
CA GLN A 123 8.31 -0.45 -24.06
C GLN A 123 7.72 -1.25 -25.24
N ASN A 124 6.59 -0.80 -25.84
CA ASN A 124 6.40 -0.55 -27.30
C ASN A 124 4.92 -0.47 -27.78
N GLN A 125 4.66 0.56 -28.60
CA GLN A 125 3.66 0.68 -29.70
C GLN A 125 4.26 1.68 -30.75
N PRO A 126 3.80 1.83 -32.03
CA PRO A 126 2.49 1.46 -32.63
C PRO A 126 2.43 0.97 -34.13
N GLY A 127 1.26 0.41 -34.51
CA GLY A 127 0.54 0.58 -35.81
C GLY A 127 0.84 -0.35 -37.01
N PRO A 128 0.02 -0.38 -38.10
CA PRO A 128 -1.41 -0.07 -38.29
C PRO A 128 -2.22 -1.22 -38.94
N SER A 129 -3.53 -1.02 -39.10
CA SER A 129 -4.54 -1.99 -39.54
C SER A 129 -5.02 -1.73 -40.97
N THR A 130 -5.27 -2.77 -41.79
CA THR A 130 -6.30 -2.72 -42.83
C THR A 130 -7.04 -4.05 -43.02
N SER A 131 -8.28 -3.92 -43.50
CA SER A 131 -9.13 -4.94 -44.13
C SER A 131 -9.96 -5.86 -43.23
N ARG A 132 -11.00 -5.25 -42.66
CA ARG A 132 -12.27 -5.85 -42.27
C ARG A 132 -12.93 -6.50 -43.50
N HIS A 133 -13.21 -7.80 -43.48
CA HIS A 133 -14.53 -8.33 -43.91
C HIS A 133 -14.73 -9.86 -43.77
N ARG A 134 -13.71 -10.64 -43.36
CA ARG A 134 -13.87 -12.09 -43.07
C ARG A 134 -13.97 -12.46 -41.57
N LEU A 135 -13.98 -11.47 -40.69
CA LEU A 135 -13.72 -11.68 -39.26
C LEU A 135 -14.90 -12.17 -38.41
N LYS A 136 -16.16 -12.13 -38.85
CA LYS A 136 -17.29 -12.34 -37.91
C LYS A 136 -17.48 -13.79 -37.44
N ALA A 137 -17.16 -14.80 -38.26
CA ALA A 137 -17.31 -16.21 -37.87
C ALA A 137 -16.07 -16.79 -37.16
N ALA A 138 -14.88 -16.29 -37.49
CA ALA A 138 -13.63 -16.61 -36.81
C ALA A 138 -13.52 -15.85 -35.47
N ALA A 139 -14.01 -14.60 -35.39
CA ALA A 139 -14.04 -13.83 -34.14
C ALA A 139 -14.95 -14.44 -33.10
N ALA A 140 -16.06 -15.12 -33.44
CA ALA A 140 -16.89 -15.76 -32.41
C ALA A 140 -16.22 -16.99 -31.78
N ARG A 141 -15.44 -17.75 -32.56
CA ARG A 141 -14.65 -18.91 -32.09
C ARG A 141 -13.37 -18.46 -31.39
N SER A 142 -12.68 -17.46 -31.92
CA SER A 142 -11.54 -16.79 -31.28
C SER A 142 -11.97 -16.07 -30.02
N MET A 143 -13.11 -15.39 -29.94
CA MET A 143 -13.62 -14.78 -28.70
C MET A 143 -14.01 -15.82 -27.65
N ARG A 144 -14.47 -17.01 -28.03
CA ARG A 144 -14.73 -18.10 -27.06
C ARG A 144 -13.44 -18.79 -26.61
N ALA A 145 -12.48 -18.96 -27.51
CA ALA A 145 -11.13 -19.45 -27.20
C ALA A 145 -10.39 -18.43 -26.33
N SER A 146 -10.27 -17.17 -26.76
CA SER A 146 -9.76 -16.02 -26.01
C SER A 146 -10.56 -15.70 -24.75
N ARG A 147 -11.85 -16.01 -24.63
CA ARG A 147 -12.58 -15.89 -23.34
C ARG A 147 -12.30 -17.08 -22.42
N ARG A 148 -12.04 -18.28 -22.95
CA ARG A 148 -11.52 -19.45 -22.20
C ARG A 148 -10.04 -19.31 -21.83
N GLU A 149 -9.28 -18.59 -22.64
CA GLU A 149 -7.85 -18.31 -22.46
C GLU A 149 -7.67 -17.07 -21.58
N ALA A 150 -8.54 -16.05 -21.69
CA ALA A 150 -8.66 -14.94 -20.74
C ALA A 150 -9.22 -15.37 -19.39
N SER A 151 -10.10 -16.39 -19.31
CA SER A 151 -10.47 -16.99 -18.01
C SER A 151 -9.42 -17.98 -17.49
N ARG A 152 -8.45 -18.39 -18.32
CA ARG A 152 -7.21 -19.06 -17.88
C ARG A 152 -6.10 -18.06 -17.51
N GLN A 153 -6.13 -16.83 -18.03
CA GLN A 153 -5.18 -15.74 -17.74
C GLN A 153 -5.65 -14.80 -16.63
N MET A 154 -6.96 -14.68 -16.40
CA MET A 154 -7.49 -14.13 -15.15
C MET A 154 -7.28 -15.22 -14.11
N GLY A 155 -6.18 -15.11 -13.37
CA GLY A 155 -5.94 -15.92 -12.18
C GLY A 155 -7.13 -15.90 -11.21
N PRO A 156 -7.12 -16.73 -10.16
CA PRO A 156 -8.17 -16.73 -9.14
C PRO A 156 -8.54 -15.30 -8.74
N PHE A 157 -9.84 -15.05 -8.53
CA PHE A 157 -10.36 -13.72 -8.19
C PHE A 157 -9.51 -13.10 -7.08
N ASP A 158 -8.70 -12.11 -7.46
CA ASP A 158 -7.81 -11.40 -6.57
C ASP A 158 -8.51 -10.10 -6.19
N TRP A 159 -9.27 -10.15 -5.10
CA TRP A 159 -9.97 -8.98 -4.59
C TRP A 159 -9.00 -7.84 -4.25
N LYS A 160 -7.73 -8.13 -3.91
CA LYS A 160 -6.73 -7.10 -3.64
C LYS A 160 -6.32 -6.38 -4.92
N ARG A 161 -6.21 -7.10 -6.06
CA ARG A 161 -6.03 -6.46 -7.37
C ARG A 161 -7.20 -5.56 -7.73
N GLU A 162 -8.44 -6.05 -7.56
CA GLU A 162 -9.64 -5.25 -7.86
C GLU A 162 -9.74 -4.00 -6.96
N CYS A 163 -9.38 -4.11 -5.68
CA CYS A 163 -9.31 -2.96 -4.77
C CYS A 163 -8.17 -1.97 -5.15
N ARG A 164 -7.02 -2.47 -5.63
CA ARG A 164 -5.94 -1.60 -6.16
C ARG A 164 -6.43 -0.81 -7.37
N GLU A 165 -7.08 -1.48 -8.33
CA GLU A 165 -7.66 -0.81 -9.50
C GLU A 165 -8.73 0.22 -9.12
N LEU A 166 -9.54 -0.08 -8.10
CA LEU A 166 -10.49 0.88 -7.55
C LEU A 166 -9.78 2.10 -6.95
N LEU A 167 -8.71 1.93 -6.16
CA LEU A 167 -7.95 3.05 -5.62
C LEU A 167 -7.38 3.93 -6.73
N GLU A 168 -6.78 3.36 -7.77
CA GLU A 168 -6.26 4.15 -8.90
C GLU A 168 -7.37 4.92 -9.63
N MET A 169 -8.55 4.31 -9.80
CA MET A 169 -9.72 4.97 -10.36
C MET A 169 -10.20 6.15 -9.51
N LEU A 170 -10.27 5.98 -8.19
CA LEU A 170 -10.62 7.07 -7.26
C LEU A 170 -9.54 8.15 -7.27
N TRP A 171 -8.26 7.78 -7.33
CA TRP A 171 -7.13 8.72 -7.35
C TRP A 171 -7.17 9.61 -8.60
N ALA A 172 -7.50 9.05 -9.75
CA ALA A 172 -7.64 9.80 -11.00
C ALA A 172 -8.81 10.82 -10.99
N CYS A 173 -9.79 10.65 -10.10
CA CYS A 173 -10.89 11.61 -9.98
C CYS A 173 -10.40 12.93 -9.36
N ARG A 174 -10.75 14.08 -9.96
CA ARG A 174 -10.42 15.39 -9.36
C ARG A 174 -11.03 15.59 -7.97
N ASP A 175 -12.22 15.04 -7.76
CA ASP A 175 -12.92 15.10 -6.48
C ASP A 175 -12.19 14.35 -5.35
N SER A 176 -11.14 13.56 -5.65
CA SER A 176 -10.35 12.85 -4.63
C SER A 176 -9.24 13.66 -3.98
N GLU A 177 -8.83 14.79 -4.58
CA GLU A 177 -7.66 15.58 -4.15
C GLU A 177 -7.61 15.83 -2.62
N PRO A 178 -8.69 16.24 -1.94
CA PRO A 178 -8.66 16.50 -0.49
C PRO A 178 -8.63 15.25 0.39
N PHE A 179 -8.77 14.06 -0.20
CA PHE A 179 -8.86 12.78 0.51
C PHE A 179 -7.67 11.86 0.22
N ARG A 180 -6.64 12.36 -0.48
CA ARG A 180 -5.47 11.57 -0.90
C ARG A 180 -4.43 11.40 0.18
N GLU A 181 -4.30 12.40 1.04
CA GLU A 181 -3.28 12.47 2.08
C GLU A 181 -3.97 12.81 3.41
N PRO A 182 -3.39 12.42 4.55
CA PRO A 182 -3.90 12.80 5.86
C PRO A 182 -3.80 14.31 6.07
N LEU A 183 -4.77 14.89 6.79
CA LEU A 183 -4.72 16.30 7.19
C LEU A 183 -3.60 16.50 8.21
N ASP A 184 -2.83 17.58 8.11
CA ASP A 184 -1.78 17.85 9.08
C ASP A 184 -2.36 18.09 10.49
N ARG A 185 -1.74 17.47 11.51
CA ARG A 185 -2.21 17.54 12.91
C ARG A 185 -1.98 18.89 13.56
N LEU A 186 -0.94 19.61 13.15
CA LEU A 186 -0.59 20.92 13.68
C LEU A 186 -1.43 22.03 13.02
N GLU A 187 -1.73 21.89 11.74
CA GLU A 187 -2.57 22.83 10.99
C GLU A 187 -4.07 22.63 11.27
N HIS A 188 -4.51 21.39 11.51
CA HIS A 188 -5.92 21.03 11.74
C HIS A 188 -6.16 20.28 13.06
N PRO A 189 -5.76 20.83 14.23
CA PRO A 189 -5.93 20.15 15.51
C PRO A 189 -7.40 19.89 15.87
N GLU A 190 -8.33 20.71 15.38
CA GLU A 190 -9.77 20.53 15.54
C GLU A 190 -10.32 19.30 14.82
N TYR A 191 -9.76 18.95 13.66
CA TYR A 191 -10.17 17.74 12.92
C TYR A 191 -9.98 16.50 13.79
N TYR A 192 -8.81 16.39 14.43
CA TYR A 192 -8.43 15.27 15.28
C TYR A 192 -9.15 15.24 16.64
N ARG A 193 -9.91 16.29 16.98
CA ARG A 193 -10.84 16.28 18.13
C ARG A 193 -12.22 15.77 17.76
N ILE A 194 -12.61 15.88 16.49
CA ILE A 194 -13.93 15.50 15.98
C ILE A 194 -13.89 14.10 15.37
N VAL A 195 -12.79 13.74 14.70
CA VAL A 195 -12.61 12.49 13.98
C VAL A 195 -11.76 11.53 14.82
N ASP A 196 -12.40 10.48 15.31
CA ASP A 196 -11.76 9.46 16.17
C ASP A 196 -10.71 8.62 15.44
N THR A 197 -10.98 8.26 14.18
CA THR A 197 -10.08 7.42 13.38
C THR A 197 -9.90 8.02 12.00
N PRO A 198 -8.88 8.88 11.81
CA PRO A 198 -8.51 9.43 10.51
C PRO A 198 -8.26 8.33 9.48
N MET A 199 -8.62 8.61 8.23
CA MET A 199 -8.36 7.72 7.10
C MET A 199 -8.37 8.54 5.81
N ASP A 200 -7.54 8.13 4.84
CA ASP A 200 -7.36 8.77 3.54
C ASP A 200 -6.93 7.71 2.50
N LEU A 201 -7.00 8.05 1.21
CA LEU A 201 -6.73 7.12 0.12
C LEU A 201 -5.26 6.71 0.06
N GLY A 202 -4.33 7.58 0.48
CA GLY A 202 -2.90 7.31 0.55
C GLY A 202 -2.61 6.23 1.58
N THR A 203 -3.12 6.42 2.79
CA THR A 203 -3.09 5.42 3.87
C THR A 203 -3.72 4.11 3.39
N MET A 204 -4.91 4.13 2.78
CA MET A 204 -5.52 2.91 2.26
C MET A 204 -4.66 2.18 1.22
N ARG A 205 -4.01 2.93 0.33
CA ARG A 205 -3.11 2.38 -0.70
C ARG A 205 -1.91 1.69 -0.06
N GLU A 206 -1.34 2.29 0.96
CA GLU A 206 -0.25 1.70 1.74
C GLU A 206 -0.71 0.47 2.52
N GLU A 207 -1.88 0.54 3.16
CA GLU A 207 -2.45 -0.59 3.90
C GLU A 207 -2.70 -1.80 2.99
N LEU A 208 -3.20 -1.56 1.78
CA LEU A 208 -3.45 -2.59 0.77
C LEU A 208 -2.16 -3.15 0.18
N ARG A 209 -1.16 -2.31 -0.10
CA ARG A 209 0.18 -2.75 -0.54
C ARG A 209 0.88 -3.58 0.55
N GLY A 210 0.69 -3.19 1.81
CA GLY A 210 1.21 -3.86 2.99
C GLY A 210 0.46 -5.11 3.40
N ASP A 211 -0.54 -5.57 2.63
CA ASP A 211 -1.30 -6.79 2.91
C ASP A 211 -2.02 -6.78 4.28
N ASN A 212 -2.49 -5.61 4.73
CA ASN A 212 -3.09 -5.44 6.06
C ASN A 212 -4.62 -5.61 6.09
N TYR A 213 -5.26 -5.62 4.93
CA TYR A 213 -6.67 -6.00 4.84
C TYR A 213 -6.76 -7.53 4.71
N GLU A 214 -7.44 -8.17 5.67
CA GLU A 214 -7.67 -9.62 5.66
C GLU A 214 -8.79 -9.96 4.67
N THR A 215 -9.77 -9.07 4.56
CA THR A 215 -10.96 -9.22 3.72
C THR A 215 -11.26 -7.95 2.91
N PRO A 216 -11.98 -8.06 1.77
CA PRO A 216 -12.45 -6.89 1.05
C PRO A 216 -13.46 -6.07 1.87
N GLU A 217 -14.12 -6.67 2.87
CA GLU A 217 -14.94 -5.97 3.85
C GLU A 217 -14.12 -4.97 4.68
N ASP A 218 -12.94 -5.36 5.18
CA ASP A 218 -12.05 -4.46 5.93
C ASP A 218 -11.64 -3.23 5.09
N PHE A 219 -11.30 -3.48 3.83
CA PHE A 219 -10.98 -2.42 2.87
C PHE A 219 -12.19 -1.50 2.62
N CYS A 220 -13.39 -2.08 2.51
CA CYS A 220 -14.62 -1.32 2.31
C CYS A 220 -14.92 -0.39 3.50
N ASP A 221 -14.66 -0.85 4.72
CA ASP A 221 -14.93 -0.07 5.93
C ASP A 221 -14.00 1.14 6.04
N ASP A 222 -12.71 0.97 5.73
CA ASP A 222 -11.76 2.10 5.68
C ASP A 222 -12.11 3.08 4.55
N LEU A 223 -12.56 2.58 3.39
CA LEU A 223 -13.02 3.43 2.29
C LEU A 223 -14.23 4.27 2.69
N ARG A 224 -15.20 3.68 3.41
CA ARG A 224 -16.37 4.39 3.94
C ARG A 224 -15.98 5.38 5.03
N ARG A 225 -14.95 5.08 5.81
CA ARG A 225 -14.47 5.93 6.91
C ARG A 225 -13.97 7.27 6.41
N ILE A 226 -13.25 7.31 5.27
CA ILE A 226 -12.82 8.57 4.62
C ILE A 226 -14.01 9.53 4.45
N PHE A 227 -15.09 9.04 3.84
CA PHE A 227 -16.26 9.87 3.53
C PHE A 227 -17.12 10.18 4.76
N THR A 228 -17.17 9.28 5.73
CA THR A 228 -17.84 9.51 7.01
C THR A 228 -17.12 10.60 7.79
N ASN A 229 -15.80 10.53 7.89
CA ASN A 229 -14.97 11.54 8.54
C ASN A 229 -15.12 12.91 7.85
N ALA A 230 -15.08 12.94 6.52
CA ALA A 230 -15.30 14.15 5.76
C ALA A 230 -16.67 14.79 6.06
N LYS A 231 -17.75 13.98 6.14
CA LYS A 231 -19.10 14.46 6.48
C LYS A 231 -19.22 14.92 7.93
N ASN A 232 -18.56 14.25 8.86
CA ASN A 232 -18.57 14.63 10.27
C ASN A 232 -17.82 15.94 10.50
N TYR A 233 -16.73 16.16 9.77
CA TYR A 233 -15.94 17.37 9.86
C TYR A 233 -16.57 18.57 9.12
N THR A 234 -17.18 18.31 7.96
CA THR A 234 -17.81 19.38 7.15
C THR A 234 -19.23 19.68 7.64
N THR A 235 -19.34 20.68 8.52
CA THR A 235 -20.64 21.12 9.08
C THR A 235 -21.59 21.69 8.02
N GLU A 236 -21.05 22.27 6.94
CA GLU A 236 -21.83 22.82 5.83
C GLU A 236 -22.11 21.79 4.73
N LYS A 237 -23.35 21.28 4.70
CA LYS A 237 -23.82 20.29 3.70
C LYS A 237 -23.82 20.80 2.25
N LYS A 238 -23.71 22.11 2.02
CA LYS A 238 -23.59 22.72 0.68
C LYS A 238 -22.15 22.98 0.27
N SER A 239 -21.17 22.67 1.13
CA SER A 239 -19.77 22.89 0.82
C SER A 239 -19.32 22.04 -0.36
N ARG A 240 -18.32 22.55 -1.09
CA ARG A 240 -17.67 21.82 -2.18
C ARG A 240 -17.09 20.50 -1.68
N MET A 241 -16.48 20.49 -0.49
CA MET A 241 -15.95 19.30 0.17
C MET A 241 -17.02 18.22 0.40
N TYR A 242 -18.18 18.61 0.95
CA TYR A 242 -19.29 17.69 1.16
C TYR A 242 -19.79 17.08 -0.16
N THR A 243 -19.88 17.90 -1.21
CA THR A 243 -20.31 17.45 -2.55
C THR A 243 -19.30 16.49 -3.19
N MET A 244 -18.00 16.79 -3.08
CA MET A 244 -16.91 15.93 -3.55
C MET A 244 -16.92 14.57 -2.83
N ALA A 245 -17.01 14.59 -1.49
CA ALA A 245 -17.12 13.37 -0.68
C ALA A 245 -18.33 12.53 -1.08
N LEU A 246 -19.49 13.15 -1.32
CA LEU A 246 -20.70 12.44 -1.73
C LEU A 246 -20.53 11.75 -3.08
N ARG A 247 -20.03 12.46 -4.10
CA ARG A 247 -19.82 11.90 -5.45
C ARG A 247 -18.81 10.76 -5.44
N LEU A 248 -17.68 10.96 -4.75
CA LEU A 248 -16.62 9.96 -4.67
C LEU A 248 -17.09 8.73 -3.88
N SER A 249 -17.87 8.92 -2.80
CA SER A 249 -18.47 7.80 -2.06
C SER A 249 -19.44 6.96 -2.90
N ALA A 250 -20.23 7.59 -3.78
CA ALA A 250 -21.15 6.86 -4.65
C ALA A 250 -20.41 6.00 -5.67
N LEU A 251 -19.32 6.53 -6.27
CA LEU A 251 -18.45 5.78 -7.17
C LEU A 251 -17.75 4.61 -6.47
N ALA A 252 -17.23 4.86 -5.27
CA ALA A 252 -16.60 3.84 -4.43
C ALA A 252 -17.56 2.70 -4.09
N GLU A 253 -18.76 3.00 -3.59
CA GLU A 253 -19.78 2.02 -3.23
C GLU A 253 -20.23 1.15 -4.41
N GLN A 254 -20.38 1.75 -5.59
CA GLN A 254 -20.77 0.99 -6.78
C GLN A 254 -19.74 -0.08 -7.14
N ASN A 255 -18.45 0.27 -7.10
CA ASN A 255 -17.37 -0.66 -7.40
C ASN A 255 -17.18 -1.69 -6.28
N MET A 256 -17.27 -1.26 -5.02
CA MET A 256 -17.08 -2.14 -3.87
C MET A 256 -18.17 -3.20 -3.77
N LYS A 257 -19.43 -2.86 -4.08
CA LYS A 257 -20.53 -3.84 -4.18
C LYS A 257 -20.22 -4.95 -5.18
N ARG A 258 -19.58 -4.66 -6.32
CA ARG A 258 -19.17 -5.68 -7.29
C ARG A 258 -18.13 -6.63 -6.68
N ILE A 259 -17.09 -6.07 -6.05
CA ILE A 259 -16.00 -6.85 -5.44
C ILE A 259 -16.53 -7.74 -4.32
N LEU A 260 -17.33 -7.18 -3.40
CA LEU A 260 -17.92 -7.92 -2.28
C LEU A 260 -18.88 -9.02 -2.76
N ASN A 261 -19.69 -8.77 -3.78
CA ASN A 261 -20.58 -9.79 -4.32
C ASN A 261 -19.81 -10.97 -4.92
N THR A 262 -18.73 -10.69 -5.67
CA THR A 262 -17.89 -11.75 -6.23
C THR A 262 -17.16 -12.52 -5.14
N TRP A 263 -16.60 -11.83 -4.15
CA TRP A 263 -15.95 -12.44 -2.97
C TRP A 263 -16.90 -13.38 -2.22
N ASN A 264 -18.08 -12.88 -1.84
CA ASN A 264 -19.07 -13.65 -1.10
C ASN A 264 -19.60 -14.85 -1.88
N ASN A 265 -19.65 -14.80 -3.21
CA ASN A 265 -20.08 -15.94 -4.02
C ASN A 265 -18.99 -17.02 -4.15
N LEU A 266 -17.71 -16.67 -3.97
CA LEU A 266 -16.59 -17.62 -4.03
C LEU A 266 -16.31 -18.28 -2.67
N ASN A 267 -16.71 -17.64 -1.57
CA ASN A 267 -16.51 -18.13 -0.20
C ASN A 267 -17.77 -18.73 0.45
N LYS A 268 -18.80 -19.05 -0.36
CA LYS A 268 -19.96 -19.86 0.04
C LYS A 268 -19.69 -21.32 -0.20
#